data_AF-A0A4Q5VAN4-F1
#
_entry.id   AF-A0A4Q5VAN4-F1
#
_cell.length_a   1.000
_cell.length_b   1.000
_cell.length_c   1.000
_cell.angle_alpha   90.00
_cell.angle_beta   90.00
_cell.angle_gamma   90.00
#
_symmetry.space_group_name_H-M   'P 1'
#
loop_
_entity.id
_entity.type
_entity.pdbx_description
1 polymer ?
#
loop_
_entity_poly.entity_id
_entity_poly.type
_entity_poly.pdbx_seq_one_letter_code
_entity_poly.pdbx_strand_id
1 'polypeptide(L)'
;MCNCAGWARTFDEQLKSIPPSNHHPNCEDYKLVEYCEIKEIDGGRSLIVEKHELDDAMSNWDCSADNFTVLPIMLTADQYEKLQEFDGF
;
A
#
# COMPACT_ATOMS: atom_id res chain seq x y z
N MET A 1 10.93 10.67 -23.51
CA MET A 1 9.88 9.72 -23.93
C MET A 1 9.84 8.59 -22.90
N CYS A 2 8.90 8.61 -21.96
CA CYS A 2 8.43 7.40 -21.27
C CYS A 2 6.90 7.40 -21.41
N ASN A 3 6.36 6.42 -22.15
CA ASN A 3 4.92 6.17 -22.27
C ASN A 3 4.57 5.03 -21.30
N CYS A 4 4.74 5.31 -20.01
CA CYS A 4 4.76 4.30 -18.98
C CYS A 4 3.36 4.14 -18.39
N ALA A 5 2.53 3.44 -19.17
CA ALA A 5 1.21 2.95 -18.79
C ALA A 5 1.15 1.45 -19.14
N GLY A 6 1.28 0.59 -18.11
CA GLY A 6 0.80 -0.79 -18.16
C GLY A 6 1.78 -1.94 -17.93
N TRP A 7 3.07 -1.72 -17.61
CA TRP A 7 4.06 -2.82 -17.63
C TRP A 7 5.08 -2.84 -16.46
N ALA A 8 4.67 -2.59 -15.22
CA ALA A 8 5.44 -3.13 -14.09
C ALA A 8 4.81 -4.46 -13.65
N ARG A 9 5.03 -5.55 -14.40
CA ARG A 9 4.75 -6.89 -13.85
C ARG A 9 5.75 -7.16 -12.75
N THR A 10 5.27 -7.33 -11.53
CA THR A 10 6.10 -7.61 -10.36
C THR A 10 6.64 -9.04 -10.47
N PHE A 11 7.92 -9.25 -10.21
CA PHE A 11 8.55 -10.58 -10.17
C PHE A 11 8.31 -11.30 -8.84
N ASP A 12 7.49 -10.74 -7.96
CA ASP A 12 7.33 -11.20 -6.59
C ASP A 12 5.97 -11.89 -6.38
N GLU A 13 6.02 -13.18 -6.06
CA GLU A 13 4.84 -14.02 -5.76
C GLU A 13 4.16 -13.63 -4.42
N GLN A 14 4.67 -12.63 -3.71
CA GLN A 14 4.11 -12.12 -2.45
C GLN A 14 3.01 -11.04 -2.64
N LEU A 15 2.76 -10.61 -3.89
CA LEU A 15 1.84 -9.54 -4.29
C LEU A 15 0.44 -10.06 -4.65
N LYS A 16 -0.39 -10.45 -3.69
CA LYS A 16 -1.80 -10.80 -4.01
C LYS A 16 -2.81 -9.65 -3.90
N SER A 17 -2.41 -8.46 -3.45
CA SER A 17 -3.34 -7.33 -3.24
C SER A 17 -2.85 -5.95 -3.71
N ILE A 18 -1.58 -5.82 -4.12
CA ILE A 18 -1.03 -4.52 -4.50
C ILE A 18 -1.01 -4.39 -6.02
N PRO A 19 -1.59 -3.33 -6.60
CA PRO A 19 -1.61 -3.15 -8.04
C PRO A 19 -0.19 -2.91 -8.59
N PRO A 20 0.07 -3.28 -9.84
CA PRO A 20 1.36 -3.00 -10.48
C PRO A 20 1.56 -1.49 -10.69
N SER A 21 2.82 -1.05 -10.58
CA SER A 21 3.19 0.32 -10.96
C SER A 21 3.01 0.55 -12.47
N ASN A 22 2.74 1.79 -12.83
CA ASN A 22 2.77 2.30 -14.20
C ASN A 22 4.21 2.50 -14.70
N HIS A 23 5.16 2.67 -13.79
CA HIS A 23 6.56 2.90 -14.10
C HIS A 23 7.36 1.61 -13.99
N HIS A 24 8.19 1.36 -15.00
CA HIS A 24 9.16 0.27 -14.94
C HIS A 24 10.23 0.59 -13.88
N PRO A 25 10.80 -0.38 -13.13
CA PRO A 25 11.83 -0.11 -12.10
C PRO A 25 13.08 0.66 -12.58
N ASN A 26 13.37 0.60 -13.88
CA ASN A 26 14.48 1.34 -14.52
C ASN A 26 14.06 2.72 -15.07
N CYS A 27 12.84 3.18 -14.79
CA CYS A 27 12.35 4.50 -15.17
C CYS A 27 12.83 5.53 -14.15
N GLU A 28 13.21 6.73 -14.61
CA GLU A 28 13.59 7.85 -13.75
C GLU A 28 12.46 8.31 -12.81
N ASP A 29 11.21 8.07 -13.21
CA ASP A 29 10.02 8.39 -12.44
C ASP A 29 9.58 7.24 -11.51
N TYR A 30 10.25 6.08 -11.55
CA TYR A 30 9.99 5.00 -10.61
C TYR A 30 10.57 5.37 -9.23
N LYS A 31 9.71 5.87 -8.36
CA LYS A 31 10.07 6.30 -7.01
C LYS A 31 9.25 5.53 -6.00
N LEU A 32 9.95 4.78 -5.14
CA LEU A 32 9.34 4.13 -3.99
C LEU A 32 9.21 5.14 -2.85
N VAL A 33 8.03 5.18 -2.27
CA VAL A 33 7.64 5.97 -1.11
C VAL A 33 7.30 4.99 0.01
N GLU A 34 7.68 5.33 1.23
CA GLU A 34 7.35 4.55 2.43
C GLU A 34 5.91 4.87 2.88
N TYR A 35 5.08 3.83 2.98
CA TYR A 35 3.72 3.86 3.53
C TYR A 35 3.64 2.93 4.75
N CYS A 36 2.51 2.98 5.46
CA CYS A 36 2.24 2.12 6.60
C CYS A 36 1.12 1.14 6.27
N GLU A 37 1.42 -0.16 6.31
CA GLU A 37 0.43 -1.23 6.24
C GLU A 37 -0.01 -1.60 7.66
N ILE A 38 -1.27 -1.37 7.97
CA ILE A 38 -1.94 -1.83 9.20
C ILE A 38 -2.62 -3.15 8.86
N LYS A 39 -2.23 -4.23 9.52
CA LYS A 39 -2.73 -5.58 9.27
C LYS A 39 -3.37 -6.17 10.51
N GLU A 40 -4.60 -6.64 10.37
CA GLU A 40 -5.29 -7.37 11.42
C GLU A 40 -4.68 -8.76 11.61
N ILE A 41 -4.44 -9.14 12.87
CA ILE A 41 -3.76 -10.40 13.22
C ILE A 41 -4.65 -11.62 12.89
N ASP A 42 -5.94 -11.54 13.20
CA ASP A 42 -6.86 -12.70 13.14
C ASP A 42 -7.85 -12.69 11.96
N GLY A 43 -8.13 -11.52 11.37
CA GLY A 43 -9.20 -11.36 10.37
C GLY A 43 -8.74 -11.14 8.93
N GLY A 44 -7.42 -11.13 8.69
CA GLY A 44 -6.85 -11.03 7.35
C GLY A 44 -7.12 -9.70 6.63
N ARG A 45 -7.69 -8.70 7.31
CA ARG A 45 -7.88 -7.34 6.79
C ARG A 45 -6.56 -6.58 6.83
N SER A 46 -6.30 -5.79 5.79
CA SER A 46 -5.13 -4.92 5.67
C SER A 46 -5.55 -3.56 5.13
N LEU A 47 -5.00 -2.50 5.69
CA LEU A 47 -5.18 -1.13 5.25
C LEU A 47 -3.79 -0.52 5.06
N ILE A 48 -3.58 0.18 3.94
CA ILE A 48 -2.34 0.91 3.68
C ILE A 48 -2.67 2.39 3.70
N VAL A 49 -1.92 3.18 4.47
CA VAL A 49 -2.11 4.62 4.63
C VAL A 49 -0.79 5.35 4.56
N GLU A 50 -0.85 6.67 4.36
CA GLU A 50 0.32 7.50 4.54
C GLU A 50 0.75 7.55 6.02
N LYS A 51 2.05 7.73 6.25
CA LYS A 51 2.61 7.77 7.61
C LYS A 51 1.97 8.82 8.51
N HIS A 52 1.54 9.93 7.92
CA HIS A 52 0.91 11.02 8.64
C HIS A 52 -0.57 10.76 8.98
N GLU A 53 -1.21 9.79 8.30
CA GLU A 53 -2.60 9.37 8.51
C GLU A 53 -2.70 8.15 9.44
N LEU A 54 -1.56 7.54 9.80
CA LEU A 54 -1.51 6.32 10.62
C LEU A 54 -2.27 6.46 11.94
N ASP A 55 -2.04 7.55 12.68
CA ASP A 55 -2.67 7.77 13.99
C ASP A 55 -4.20 7.91 13.86
N ASP A 56 -4.65 8.61 12.81
CA ASP A 56 -6.08 8.79 12.52
C ASP A 56 -6.73 7.48 12.05
N ALA A 57 -6.05 6.72 11.20
CA ALA A 57 -6.52 5.42 10.72
C ALA A 57 -6.63 4.39 11.86
N MET A 58 -5.63 4.33 12.75
CA MET A 58 -5.68 3.47 13.94
C MET A 58 -6.81 3.86 14.89
N SER A 59 -7.10 5.15 15.02
CA SER A 59 -8.21 5.65 15.86
C SER A 59 -9.58 5.32 15.27
N ASN A 60 -9.74 5.46 13.95
CA ASN A 60 -11.01 5.20 13.25
C ASN A 60 -11.35 3.71 13.13
N TRP A 61 -10.33 2.86 13.01
CA TRP A 61 -10.53 1.43 12.80
C TRP A 61 -10.77 0.64 14.12
N ASP A 62 -10.94 1.35 15.25
CA ASP A 62 -11.03 0.80 16.62
C ASP A 62 -9.90 -0.22 16.86
N CYS A 63 -8.71 0.12 16.37
CA CYS A 63 -7.54 -0.74 16.46
C CYS A 63 -7.02 -0.72 17.89
N SER A 64 -7.53 -1.59 18.75
CA SER A 64 -6.76 -1.97 19.94
C SER A 64 -5.41 -2.51 19.46
N ALA A 65 -4.31 -1.92 19.92
CA ALA A 65 -2.96 -2.29 19.48
C ALA A 65 -2.66 -3.80 19.59
N ASP A 66 -3.43 -4.53 20.39
CA ASP A 66 -3.33 -5.98 20.56
C ASP A 66 -3.87 -6.81 19.37
N ASN A 67 -4.68 -6.23 18.48
CA ASN A 67 -5.33 -6.94 17.37
C ASN A 67 -4.72 -6.63 15.99
N PHE A 68 -3.77 -5.69 15.93
CA PHE A 68 -3.21 -5.18 14.68
C PHE A 68 -1.70 -5.07 14.74
N THR A 69 -1.04 -5.26 13.60
CA THR A 69 0.38 -4.99 13.42
C THR A 69 0.58 -3.92 12.35
N VAL A 70 1.53 -3.01 12.57
CA VAL A 70 1.87 -1.98 11.60
C VAL A 70 3.24 -2.30 11.02
N LEU A 71 3.32 -2.40 9.70
CA LEU A 71 4.53 -2.72 8.96
C LEU A 71 4.84 -1.62 7.94
N PRO A 72 6.11 -1.24 7.75
CA PRO A 72 6.49 -0.35 6.66
C PRO A 72 6.36 -1.08 5.32
N ILE A 73 5.82 -0.41 4.31
CA ILE A 73 5.71 -0.94 2.95
C ILE A 73 6.16 0.11 1.92
N MET A 74 6.90 -0.33 0.91
CA MET A 74 7.44 0.55 -0.14
C MET A 74 6.60 0.42 -1.40
N LEU A 75 5.92 1.49 -1.79
CA LEU A 75 5.08 1.54 -3.00
C LEU A 75 5.42 2.75 -3.84
N THR A 76 5.18 2.68 -5.15
CA THR A 76 5.12 3.91 -5.93
C THR A 76 3.81 4.64 -5.65
N ALA A 77 3.79 5.97 -5.83
CA ALA A 77 2.58 6.77 -5.62
C ALA A 77 1.39 6.24 -6.45
N ASP A 78 1.65 5.82 -7.69
CA ASP A 78 0.61 5.28 -8.56
C ASP A 78 0.10 3.89 -8.13
N GLN A 79 0.90 3.12 -7.38
CA GLN A 79 0.42 1.87 -6.76
C GLN A 79 -0.50 2.18 -5.60
N TYR A 80 -0.15 3.16 -4.76
CA TYR A 80 -0.97 3.60 -3.65
C TYR A 80 -2.33 4.15 -4.13
N GLU A 81 -2.35 5.03 -5.12
CA GLU A 81 -3.58 5.61 -5.70
C GLU A 81 -4.54 4.57 -6.31
N LYS A 82 -4.03 3.40 -6.71
CA LYS A 82 -4.82 2.30 -7.27
C LYS A 82 -5.32 1.32 -6.22
N LEU A 83 -4.89 1.45 -4.97
CA LEU A 83 -5.42 0.63 -3.89
C LEU A 83 -6.91 0.92 -3.75
N GLN A 84 -7.68 -0.12 -3.43
CA GLN A 84 -9.10 0.05 -3.19
C GLN A 84 -9.27 0.94 -1.96
N GLU A 85 -10.02 2.04 -2.12
CA GLU A 85 -10.41 2.87 -0.98
C GLU A 85 -11.17 2.01 0.03
N PHE A 86 -10.82 2.15 1.31
CA PHE A 86 -11.52 1.47 2.38
C PHE A 86 -12.89 2.14 2.56
N ASP A 87 -13.95 1.47 2.10
CA ASP A 87 -15.31 2.01 2.02
C ASP A 87 -16.05 2.03 3.39
N GLY A 88 -15.32 2.16 4.49
CA GLY A 88 -15.87 2.10 5.84
C GLY A 88 -16.62 0.78 6.14
N PHE A 89 -17.24 0.70 7.32
CA PHE A 89 -18.15 -0.38 7.72
C PHE A 89 -19.58 0.14 7.82
#